data_AF-A0A9P0B0L9-F1
#
_entry.id   AF-A0A9P0B0L9-F1
#
_cell.length_a   1.000
_cell.length_b   1.000
_cell.length_c   1.000
_cell.angle_alpha   90.00
_cell.angle_beta   90.00
_cell.angle_gamma   90.00
#
_symmetry.space_group_name_H-M   'P 1'
#
loop_
_entity.id
_entity.type
_entity.pdbx_description
1 polymer ?
#
loop_
_entity_poly.entity_id
_entity_poly.type
_entity_poly.pdbx_seq_one_letter_code
_entity_poly.pdbx_strand_id
1 'polypeptide(L)'
;MVKLTPEEKKAKKAEKKLAAIEKKRQLKRDALEREIKFGDLTLKRHEKEWREMLIKIALPRMRNELEFAWHNFERVVDCKDFTISLLMDEIKDAKEQYMANFRNHIESLDKLIRMFHDRLRELKRDNKKQIEYLEEEDQKELQATQDLAADGTIYLKTMLYTLELNRRAQVEVENVEYCAKLDEEEQKTTEKVTTLKGVLENKYNNMWKETKNFIDEYNERVGGRKREYKVLKEQDDYLQAMQAIDVEKMFKLVEYIKKLRHKYKVLESTIGERINDLTGEHKFYFDAFMALKKKLELDRKKDFEQLTVLALDFNKIKTYLKAAVVKGSHILELASTCRQLETLEEKILPFPVPLPDEALKYKLPDIDSPMYNKRLFLFWQRVGQVDASRYAINEECEFLKLENEILRLKIHKFCMCLSCKRGPLITYGDNTKKN
;
A
#
# COMPACT_ATOMS: atom_id res chain seq x y z
N MET A 1 86.01 -89.08 34.06
CA MET A 1 85.50 -90.06 33.08
C MET A 1 83.98 -90.00 33.09
N VAL A 2 83.39 -89.32 32.11
CA VAL A 2 82.20 -89.78 31.38
C VAL A 2 82.53 -89.40 29.94
N LYS A 3 82.78 -90.40 29.08
CA LYS A 3 83.24 -90.20 27.70
C LYS A 3 82.04 -89.78 26.87
N LEU A 4 81.90 -88.48 26.63
CA LEU A 4 80.88 -87.95 25.72
C LEU A 4 81.21 -88.34 24.26
N THR A 5 80.22 -88.85 23.53
CA THR A 5 80.32 -89.36 22.15
C THR A 5 80.63 -88.23 21.14
N PRO A 6 81.11 -88.55 19.91
CA PRO A 6 81.41 -87.56 18.87
C PRO A 6 80.21 -86.65 18.50
N GLU A 7 79.00 -87.11 18.78
CA GLU A 7 77.75 -86.35 18.62
C GLU A 7 77.60 -85.22 19.65
N GLU A 8 78.04 -85.41 20.89
CA GLU A 8 77.88 -84.41 21.96
C GLU A 8 78.90 -83.25 21.88
N LYS A 9 80.08 -83.47 21.29
CA LYS A 9 81.04 -82.39 20.97
C LYS A 9 80.62 -81.56 19.76
N LYS A 10 79.91 -82.15 18.79
CA LYS A 10 79.24 -81.41 17.71
C LYS A 10 78.03 -80.65 18.25
N ALA A 11 77.27 -81.25 19.18
CA ALA A 11 76.15 -80.59 19.85
C ALA A 11 76.60 -79.34 20.65
N LYS A 12 77.63 -79.42 21.50
CA LYS A 12 78.13 -78.24 22.24
C LYS A 12 78.74 -77.12 21.36
N LYS A 13 79.35 -77.45 20.23
CA LYS A 13 79.85 -76.43 19.25
C LYS A 13 78.70 -75.85 18.42
N ALA A 14 77.69 -76.63 18.07
CA ALA A 14 76.48 -76.17 17.43
C ALA A 14 75.66 -75.29 18.39
N GLU A 15 75.57 -75.65 19.67
CA GLU A 15 74.90 -74.90 20.74
C GLU A 15 75.59 -73.56 21.03
N LYS A 16 76.94 -73.52 21.10
CA LYS A 16 77.68 -72.24 21.20
C LYS A 16 77.53 -71.36 19.94
N LYS A 17 77.47 -71.96 18.75
CA LYS A 17 77.21 -71.21 17.50
C LYS A 17 75.76 -70.71 17.45
N LEU A 18 74.79 -71.51 17.89
CA LEU A 18 73.39 -71.12 18.02
C LEU A 18 73.22 -70.00 19.04
N ALA A 19 73.83 -70.11 20.23
CA ALA A 19 73.83 -69.05 21.24
C ALA A 19 74.51 -67.76 20.76
N ALA A 20 75.58 -67.85 19.96
CA ALA A 20 76.22 -66.67 19.37
C ALA A 20 75.38 -66.04 18.25
N ILE A 21 74.71 -66.86 17.42
CA ILE A 21 73.74 -66.41 16.42
C ILE A 21 72.53 -65.77 17.11
N GLU A 22 72.07 -66.33 18.23
CA GLU A 22 70.94 -65.85 19.01
C GLU A 22 71.28 -64.56 19.76
N LYS A 23 72.48 -64.43 20.33
CA LYS A 23 72.97 -63.16 20.91
C LYS A 23 73.14 -62.07 19.85
N LYS A 24 73.60 -62.41 18.64
CA LYS A 24 73.62 -61.46 17.50
C LYS A 24 72.20 -61.09 17.04
N ARG A 25 71.25 -62.04 17.08
CA ARG A 25 69.83 -61.78 16.78
C ARG A 25 69.20 -60.90 17.86
N GLN A 26 69.50 -61.11 19.14
CA GLN A 26 69.05 -60.25 20.24
C GLN A 26 69.61 -58.84 20.11
N LEU A 27 70.92 -58.66 19.87
CA LEU A 27 71.49 -57.32 19.63
C LEU A 27 70.85 -56.60 18.44
N LYS A 28 70.50 -57.33 17.37
CA LYS A 28 69.73 -56.78 16.24
C LYS A 28 68.30 -56.43 16.63
N ARG A 29 67.64 -57.24 17.45
CA ARG A 29 66.30 -56.94 18.00
C ARG A 29 66.34 -55.72 18.92
N ASP A 30 67.33 -55.61 19.80
CA ASP A 30 67.49 -54.47 20.72
C ASP A 30 67.91 -53.18 19.98
N ALA A 31 68.63 -53.30 18.86
CA ALA A 31 68.89 -52.17 17.97
C ALA A 31 67.61 -51.73 17.25
N LEU A 32 66.85 -52.67 16.69
CA LEU A 32 65.57 -52.42 16.03
C LEU A 32 64.54 -51.83 17.01
N GLU A 33 64.47 -52.33 18.25
CA GLU A 33 63.55 -51.84 19.27
C GLU A 33 63.90 -50.40 19.70
N ARG A 34 65.20 -50.07 19.77
CA ARG A 34 65.65 -48.70 19.99
C ARG A 34 65.27 -47.81 18.81
N GLU A 35 65.49 -48.25 17.58
CA GLU A 35 65.09 -47.51 16.37
C GLU A 35 63.57 -47.30 16.30
N ILE A 36 62.76 -48.29 16.64
CA ILE A 36 61.29 -48.16 16.73
C ILE A 36 60.92 -47.15 17.82
N LYS A 37 61.50 -47.25 19.02
CA LYS A 37 61.25 -46.29 20.12
C LYS A 37 61.66 -44.86 19.76
N PHE A 38 62.78 -44.68 19.05
CA PHE A 38 63.19 -43.38 18.52
C PHE A 38 62.27 -42.91 17.39
N GLY A 39 61.79 -43.82 16.54
CA GLY A 39 60.79 -43.56 15.52
C GLY A 39 59.48 -43.07 16.11
N ASP A 40 58.95 -43.75 17.12
CA ASP A 40 57.72 -43.36 17.85
C ASP A 40 57.87 -42.00 18.53
N LEU A 41 59.03 -41.73 19.14
CA LEU A 41 59.29 -40.44 19.78
C LEU A 41 59.36 -39.31 18.74
N THR A 42 59.99 -39.58 17.58
CA THR A 42 60.10 -38.63 16.47
C THR A 42 58.74 -38.40 15.80
N LEU A 43 57.93 -39.44 15.66
CA LEU A 43 56.56 -39.34 15.14
C LEU A 43 55.69 -38.50 16.07
N LYS A 44 55.69 -38.77 17.38
CA LYS A 44 54.97 -37.96 18.37
C LYS A 44 55.42 -36.49 18.36
N ARG A 45 56.72 -36.26 18.15
CA ARG A 45 57.25 -34.90 18.00
C ARG A 45 56.70 -34.24 16.73
N HIS A 46 56.74 -34.90 15.59
CA HIS A 46 56.18 -34.37 14.34
C HIS A 46 54.67 -34.18 14.39
N GLU A 47 53.92 -35.08 15.04
CA GLU A 47 52.48 -34.90 15.27
C GLU A 47 52.20 -33.67 16.13
N LYS A 48 53.00 -33.45 17.17
CA LYS A 48 52.91 -32.24 17.99
C LYS A 48 53.21 -30.99 17.16
N GLU A 49 54.30 -31.00 16.39
CA GLU A 49 54.69 -29.90 15.49
C GLU A 49 53.60 -29.62 14.43
N TRP A 50 52.98 -30.66 13.86
CA TRP A 50 51.87 -30.55 12.91
C TRP A 50 50.60 -29.99 13.55
N ARG A 51 50.23 -30.45 14.74
CA ARG A 51 49.09 -29.90 15.49
C ARG A 51 49.33 -28.44 15.84
N GLU A 52 50.53 -28.10 16.28
CA GLU A 52 50.92 -26.71 16.54
C GLU A 52 50.86 -25.86 15.27
N MET A 53 51.33 -26.36 14.13
CA MET A 53 51.23 -25.67 12.84
C MET A 53 49.78 -25.47 12.41
N LEU A 54 48.95 -26.51 12.51
CA LEU A 54 47.53 -26.44 12.19
C LEU A 54 46.79 -25.46 13.10
N ILE A 55 47.07 -25.46 14.40
CA ILE A 55 46.51 -24.48 15.34
C ILE A 55 46.98 -23.07 14.96
N LYS A 56 48.26 -22.88 14.65
CA LYS A 56 48.81 -21.58 14.23
C LYS A 56 48.19 -21.04 12.93
N ILE A 57 47.65 -21.89 12.06
CA ILE A 57 47.02 -21.46 10.80
C ILE A 57 45.49 -21.37 10.94
N ALA A 58 44.84 -22.41 11.45
CA ALA A 58 43.39 -22.51 11.50
C ALA A 58 42.79 -21.59 12.55
N LEU A 59 43.42 -21.44 13.72
CA LEU A 59 42.87 -20.66 14.82
C LEU A 59 42.81 -19.16 14.50
N PRO A 60 43.84 -18.54 13.88
CA PRO A 60 43.73 -17.17 13.36
C PRO A 60 42.70 -17.03 12.24
N ARG A 61 42.58 -18.01 11.33
CA ARG A 61 41.58 -17.97 10.26
C ARG A 61 40.15 -17.99 10.81
N MET A 62 39.86 -18.90 11.74
CA MET A 62 38.57 -18.97 12.43
C MET A 62 38.30 -17.71 13.22
N ARG A 63 39.32 -17.13 13.88
CA ARG A 63 39.17 -15.86 14.59
C ARG A 63 38.79 -14.72 13.64
N ASN A 64 39.46 -14.61 12.48
CA ASN A 64 39.14 -13.60 11.47
C ASN A 64 37.74 -13.79 10.87
N GLU A 65 37.34 -15.05 10.60
CA GLU A 65 35.98 -15.37 10.13
C GLU A 65 34.92 -15.01 11.17
N LEU A 66 35.17 -15.30 12.45
CA LEU A 66 34.28 -14.95 13.57
C LEU A 66 34.20 -13.44 13.75
N GLU A 67 35.31 -12.72 13.65
CA GLU A 67 35.39 -11.26 13.73
C GLU A 67 34.65 -10.60 12.57
N PHE A 68 34.81 -11.11 11.35
CA PHE A 68 34.02 -10.66 10.20
C PHE A 68 32.52 -10.89 10.40
N ALA A 69 32.13 -12.07 10.88
CA ALA A 69 30.73 -12.37 11.17
C ALA A 69 30.18 -11.45 12.27
N TRP A 70 30.96 -11.22 13.33
CA TRP A 70 30.61 -10.32 14.42
C TRP A 70 30.36 -8.90 13.94
N HIS A 71 31.29 -8.29 13.18
CA HIS A 71 31.09 -6.95 12.61
C HIS A 71 29.92 -6.88 11.63
N ASN A 72 29.68 -7.93 10.86
CA ASN A 72 28.53 -7.96 9.97
C ASN A 72 27.21 -8.00 10.76
N PHE A 73 27.14 -8.79 11.83
CA PHE A 73 25.98 -8.81 12.71
C PHE A 73 25.79 -7.49 13.43
N GLU A 74 26.85 -6.89 13.96
CA GLU A 74 26.83 -5.56 14.59
C GLU A 74 26.26 -4.51 13.63
N ARG A 75 26.76 -4.45 12.39
CA ARG A 75 26.23 -3.54 11.37
C ARG A 75 24.76 -3.79 11.05
N VAL A 76 24.33 -5.04 10.98
CA VAL A 76 22.92 -5.38 10.73
C VAL A 76 22.04 -4.97 11.91
N VAL A 77 22.52 -5.15 13.14
CA VAL A 77 21.83 -4.70 14.36
C VAL A 77 21.72 -3.18 14.34
N ASP A 78 22.80 -2.45 14.08
CA ASP A 78 22.81 -0.98 14.00
C ASP A 78 21.83 -0.46 12.93
N CYS A 79 21.82 -1.07 11.74
CA CYS A 79 20.86 -0.70 10.70
C CYS A 79 19.41 -0.96 11.14
N LYS A 80 19.16 -2.05 11.86
CA LYS A 80 17.81 -2.37 12.38
C LYS A 80 17.42 -1.43 13.49
N ASP A 81 18.31 -1.11 14.42
CA ASP A 81 18.05 -0.17 15.52
C ASP A 81 17.82 1.25 15.01
N PHE A 82 18.56 1.66 13.98
CA PHE A 82 18.28 2.91 13.26
C PHE A 82 16.89 2.88 12.61
N THR A 83 16.53 1.78 11.95
CA THR A 83 15.19 1.63 11.34
C THR A 83 14.09 1.66 12.40
N ILE A 84 14.29 1.00 13.54
CA ILE A 84 13.34 1.00 14.66
C ILE A 84 13.19 2.41 15.23
N SER A 85 14.29 3.16 15.37
CA SER A 85 14.28 4.53 15.86
C SER A 85 13.51 5.45 14.90
N LEU A 86 13.75 5.33 13.59
CA LEU A 86 13.01 6.07 12.58
C LEU A 86 11.50 5.75 12.62
N LEU A 87 11.13 4.47 12.72
CA LEU A 87 9.74 4.05 12.84
C LEU A 87 9.09 4.56 14.13
N MET A 88 9.82 4.63 15.24
CA MET A 88 9.33 5.21 16.49
C MET A 88 9.04 6.72 16.34
N ASP A 89 9.90 7.45 15.64
CA ASP A 89 9.68 8.87 15.34
C ASP A 89 8.48 9.06 14.40
N GLU A 90 8.35 8.26 13.34
CA GLU A 90 7.20 8.29 12.44
C GLU A 90 5.87 7.99 13.17
N ILE A 91 5.86 7.03 14.11
CA ILE A 91 4.69 6.75 14.96
C ILE A 91 4.34 7.94 15.84
N LYS A 92 5.35 8.61 16.41
CA LYS A 92 5.15 9.79 17.24
C LYS A 92 4.56 10.94 16.41
N ASP A 93 5.11 11.20 15.24
CA ASP A 93 4.64 12.24 14.32
C ASP A 93 3.21 11.95 13.84
N ALA A 94 2.92 10.70 13.48
CA ALA A 94 1.57 10.29 13.08
C ALA A 94 0.56 10.49 14.22
N LYS A 95 0.95 10.20 15.47
CA LYS A 95 0.12 10.43 16.65
C LYS A 95 -0.10 11.92 16.91
N GLU A 96 0.93 12.75 16.79
CA GLU A 96 0.81 14.21 16.93
C GLU A 96 -0.11 14.80 15.86
N GLN A 97 0.04 14.37 14.60
CA GLN A 97 -0.85 14.76 13.50
C GLN A 97 -2.30 14.32 13.75
N TYR A 98 -2.52 13.09 14.22
CA TYR A 98 -3.85 12.61 14.58
C TYR A 98 -4.48 13.47 15.68
N MET A 99 -3.74 13.77 16.74
CA MET A 99 -4.24 14.59 17.85
C MET A 99 -4.54 16.03 17.41
N ALA A 100 -3.69 16.62 16.57
CA ALA A 100 -3.91 17.94 15.99
C ALA A 100 -5.16 17.97 15.11
N ASN A 101 -5.32 16.98 14.23
CA ASN A 101 -6.51 16.85 13.37
C ASN A 101 -7.79 16.66 14.18
N PHE A 102 -7.74 15.81 15.21
CA PHE A 102 -8.88 15.59 16.10
C PHE A 102 -9.26 16.87 16.84
N ARG A 103 -8.29 17.61 17.37
CA ARG A 103 -8.52 18.92 18.01
C ARG A 103 -9.12 19.93 17.04
N ASN A 104 -8.57 20.06 15.84
CA ASN A 104 -9.10 20.95 14.80
C ASN A 104 -10.54 20.57 14.41
N HIS A 105 -10.86 19.27 14.36
CA HIS A 105 -12.20 18.79 14.08
C HIS A 105 -13.17 19.17 15.20
N ILE A 106 -12.82 18.95 16.47
CA ILE A 106 -13.61 19.38 17.62
C ILE A 106 -13.82 20.90 17.60
N GLU A 107 -12.77 21.68 17.39
CA GLU A 107 -12.88 23.15 17.31
C GLU A 107 -13.81 23.59 16.16
N SER A 108 -13.82 22.87 15.05
CA SER A 108 -14.73 23.12 13.93
C SER A 108 -16.17 22.77 14.27
N LEU A 109 -16.40 21.63 14.94
CA LEU A 109 -17.73 21.25 15.44
C LEU A 109 -18.25 22.27 16.47
N ASP A 110 -17.41 22.73 17.39
CA ASP A 110 -17.77 23.75 18.37
C ASP A 110 -18.14 25.08 17.71
N LYS A 111 -17.40 25.51 16.68
CA LYS A 111 -17.76 26.69 15.88
C LYS A 111 -19.12 26.51 15.21
N LEU A 112 -19.37 25.34 14.62
CA LEU A 112 -20.65 25.03 13.98
C LEU A 112 -21.81 25.05 14.99
N ILE A 113 -21.62 24.44 16.16
CA ILE A 113 -22.60 24.44 17.25
C ILE A 113 -22.88 25.86 17.73
N ARG A 114 -21.86 26.71 17.87
CA ARG A 114 -22.04 28.14 18.24
C ARG A 114 -22.84 28.90 17.19
N MET A 115 -22.51 28.73 15.90
CA MET A 115 -23.27 29.34 14.81
C MET A 115 -24.74 28.92 14.82
N PHE A 116 -25.03 27.63 15.04
CA PHE A 116 -26.42 27.16 15.15
C PHE A 116 -27.13 27.73 16.37
N HIS A 117 -26.47 27.84 17.53
CA HIS A 117 -27.05 28.48 18.71
C HIS A 117 -27.35 29.96 18.47
N ASP A 118 -26.45 30.70 17.82
CA ASP A 118 -26.67 32.10 17.50
C ASP A 118 -27.83 32.26 16.53
N ARG A 119 -27.90 31.41 15.50
CA ARG A 119 -29.02 31.41 14.55
C ARG A 119 -30.35 31.07 15.21
N LEU A 120 -30.38 30.10 16.12
CA LEU A 120 -31.56 29.76 16.91
C LEU A 120 -31.98 30.93 17.82
N ARG A 121 -31.02 31.65 18.40
CA ARG A 121 -31.29 32.82 19.24
C ARG A 121 -31.89 33.96 18.42
N GLU A 122 -31.37 34.22 17.23
CA GLU A 122 -31.95 35.19 16.29
C GLU A 122 -33.38 34.82 15.92
N LEU A 123 -33.61 33.57 15.47
CA LEU A 123 -34.94 33.07 15.13
C LEU A 123 -35.93 33.20 16.29
N LYS A 124 -35.50 32.86 17.52
CA LYS A 124 -36.33 33.00 18.72
C LYS A 124 -36.66 34.46 19.01
N ARG A 125 -35.69 35.37 18.85
CA ARG A 125 -35.90 36.81 19.04
C ARG A 125 -36.86 37.38 18.00
N ASP A 126 -36.68 37.01 16.74
CA ASP A 126 -37.49 37.51 15.63
C ASP A 126 -38.92 36.97 15.73
N ASN A 127 -39.11 35.70 16.09
CA ASN A 127 -40.42 35.12 16.38
C ASN A 127 -41.09 35.85 17.55
N LYS A 128 -40.37 36.07 18.66
CA LYS A 128 -40.91 36.84 19.80
C LYS A 128 -41.37 38.24 19.39
N LYS A 129 -40.58 38.96 18.58
CA LYS A 129 -40.96 40.27 18.06
C LYS A 129 -42.18 40.23 17.15
N GLN A 130 -42.31 39.19 16.32
CA GLN A 130 -43.49 39.01 15.47
C GLN A 130 -44.74 38.75 16.31
N ILE A 131 -44.63 37.92 17.36
CA ILE A 131 -45.74 37.70 18.30
C ILE A 131 -46.13 39.00 18.99
N GLU A 132 -45.17 39.74 19.56
CA GLU A 132 -45.43 41.02 20.23
C GLU A 132 -46.09 42.04 19.29
N TYR A 133 -45.63 42.11 18.03
CA TYR A 133 -46.22 42.97 17.01
C TYR A 133 -47.67 42.58 16.69
N LEU A 134 -47.95 41.28 16.50
CA LEU A 134 -49.31 40.79 16.22
C LEU A 134 -50.25 41.01 17.40
N GLU A 135 -49.78 40.80 18.64
CA GLU A 135 -50.55 41.09 19.85
C GLU A 135 -50.89 42.58 19.97
N GLU A 136 -49.94 43.47 19.65
CA GLU A 136 -50.19 44.91 19.66
C GLU A 136 -51.17 45.36 18.57
N GLU A 137 -51.09 44.77 17.37
CA GLU A 137 -52.00 45.02 16.26
C GLU A 137 -53.42 44.54 16.58
N ASP A 138 -53.57 43.31 17.07
CA ASP A 138 -54.85 42.74 17.51
C ASP A 138 -55.50 43.60 18.62
N GLN A 139 -54.71 44.06 19.60
CA GLN A 139 -55.20 44.91 20.68
C GLN A 139 -55.70 46.27 20.15
N LYS A 140 -55.02 46.85 19.16
CA LYS A 140 -55.45 48.11 18.51
C LYS A 140 -56.73 47.92 17.70
N GLU A 141 -56.83 46.83 16.94
CA GLU A 141 -58.05 46.50 16.18
C GLU A 141 -59.25 46.27 17.11
N LEU A 142 -59.03 45.55 18.22
CA LEU A 142 -60.05 45.32 19.24
C LEU A 142 -60.54 46.65 19.83
N GLN A 143 -59.62 47.55 20.19
CA GLN A 143 -59.97 48.85 20.75
C GLN A 143 -60.71 49.72 19.74
N ALA A 144 -60.26 49.79 18.49
CA ALA A 144 -60.94 50.55 17.45
C ALA A 144 -62.37 50.03 17.20
N THR A 145 -62.56 48.70 17.23
CA THR A 145 -63.88 48.08 17.09
C THR A 145 -64.80 48.43 18.28
N GLN A 146 -64.25 48.46 19.50
CA GLN A 146 -65.00 48.87 20.69
C GLN A 146 -65.39 50.35 20.63
N ASP A 147 -64.49 51.23 20.20
CA ASP A 147 -64.76 52.67 20.07
C ASP A 147 -65.84 52.93 19.01
N LEU A 148 -65.74 52.27 17.84
CA LEU A 148 -66.78 52.32 16.79
C LEU A 148 -68.15 51.85 17.30
N ALA A 149 -68.19 50.78 18.09
CA ALA A 149 -69.43 50.27 18.68
C ALA A 149 -70.02 51.26 19.72
N ALA A 150 -69.16 51.91 20.51
CA ALA A 150 -69.56 52.94 21.47
C ALA A 150 -70.14 54.17 20.77
N ASP A 151 -69.47 54.67 19.72
CA ASP A 151 -69.93 55.79 18.91
C ASP A 151 -71.26 55.49 18.22
N GLY A 152 -71.40 54.29 17.64
CA GLY A 152 -72.67 53.83 17.07
C GLY A 152 -73.81 53.81 18.10
N THR A 153 -73.52 53.42 19.34
CA THR A 153 -74.49 53.44 20.45
C THR A 153 -74.89 54.87 20.82
N ILE A 154 -73.94 55.82 20.87
CA ILE A 154 -74.22 57.23 21.17
C ILE A 154 -75.05 57.87 20.04
N TYR A 155 -74.71 57.59 18.79
CA TYR A 155 -75.44 58.08 17.62
C TYR A 155 -76.91 57.63 17.65
N LEU A 156 -77.15 56.33 17.89
CA LEU A 156 -78.50 55.77 17.99
C LEU A 156 -79.31 56.41 19.12
N LYS A 157 -78.69 56.61 20.30
CA LYS A 157 -79.33 57.33 21.42
C LYS A 157 -79.71 58.76 21.05
N THR A 158 -78.83 59.47 20.34
CA THR A 158 -79.06 60.85 19.91
C THR A 158 -80.20 60.93 18.89
N MET A 159 -80.23 60.03 17.91
CA MET A 159 -81.30 59.98 16.91
C MET A 159 -82.66 59.64 17.56
N LEU A 160 -82.67 58.75 18.55
CA LEU A 160 -83.90 58.43 19.28
C LEU A 160 -84.42 59.64 20.06
N TYR A 161 -83.53 60.41 20.70
CA TYR A 161 -83.90 61.63 21.41
C TYR A 161 -84.45 62.73 20.47
N THR A 162 -83.84 62.95 19.30
CA THR A 162 -84.34 63.95 18.33
C THR A 162 -85.70 63.58 17.76
N LEU A 163 -85.94 62.30 17.48
CA LEU A 163 -87.25 61.79 17.06
C LEU A 163 -88.32 62.04 18.13
N GLU A 164 -88.01 61.81 19.41
CA GLU A 164 -88.94 62.11 20.50
C GLU A 164 -89.27 63.61 20.61
N LEU A 165 -88.29 64.49 20.36
CA LEU A 165 -88.46 65.94 20.43
C LEU A 165 -89.34 66.44 19.28
N ASN A 166 -89.09 65.97 18.05
CA ASN A 166 -89.91 66.28 16.88
C ASN A 166 -91.35 65.81 17.05
N ARG A 167 -91.56 64.62 17.63
CA ARG A 167 -92.91 64.11 17.93
C ARG A 167 -93.67 65.04 18.86
N ARG A 168 -93.00 65.68 19.84
CA ARG A 168 -93.65 66.64 20.75
C ARG A 168 -94.03 67.94 20.04
N ALA A 169 -93.14 68.48 19.20
CA ALA A 169 -93.40 69.71 18.44
C ALA A 169 -94.56 69.54 17.44
N GLN A 170 -94.66 68.37 16.79
CA GLN A 170 -95.75 68.09 15.86
C GLN A 170 -97.13 68.13 16.54
N VAL A 171 -97.24 67.58 17.75
CA VAL A 171 -98.48 67.63 18.55
C VAL A 171 -98.86 69.07 18.92
N GLU A 172 -97.88 69.96 19.06
CA GLU A 172 -98.12 71.38 19.38
C GLU A 172 -98.63 72.18 18.18
N VAL A 173 -98.08 71.93 16.99
CA VAL A 173 -98.53 72.56 15.72
C VAL A 173 -99.99 72.19 15.41
N GLU A 174 -100.36 70.92 15.58
CA GLU A 174 -101.73 70.45 15.35
C GLU A 174 -102.77 71.18 16.24
N ASN A 175 -102.38 71.66 17.42
CA ASN A 175 -103.25 72.45 18.30
C ASN A 175 -103.40 73.92 17.85
N VAL A 176 -102.37 74.51 17.23
CA VAL A 176 -102.39 75.90 16.76
C VAL A 176 -103.25 76.05 15.49
N GLU A 177 -103.17 75.07 14.58
CA GLU A 177 -103.97 75.06 13.35
C GLU A 177 -105.49 74.98 13.61
N TYR A 178 -105.90 74.44 14.76
CA TYR A 178 -107.29 74.43 15.20
C TYR A 178 -107.82 75.84 15.55
N CYS A 179 -106.97 76.73 16.08
CA CYS A 179 -107.36 78.07 16.48
C CYS A 179 -107.45 79.06 15.31
N ALA A 180 -106.61 78.91 14.28
CA ALA A 180 -106.55 79.83 13.13
C ALA A 180 -107.81 79.82 12.25
N LYS A 181 -108.60 78.75 12.28
CA LYS A 181 -109.85 78.63 11.50
C LYS A 181 -111.00 79.52 12.00
N LEU A 182 -110.84 80.21 13.13
CA LEU A 182 -111.84 81.14 13.68
C LEU A 182 -111.71 82.59 13.18
N ASP A 183 -110.52 83.00 12.72
CA ASP A 183 -110.23 84.41 12.38
C ASP A 183 -110.52 84.78 10.91
N GLU A 184 -110.81 83.79 10.06
CA GLU A 184 -110.93 83.96 8.60
C GLU A 184 -112.19 84.75 8.15
N GLU A 185 -113.19 84.93 9.01
CA GLU A 185 -114.42 85.68 8.68
C GLU A 185 -114.25 87.21 8.72
N GLU A 186 -113.18 87.74 9.33
CA GLU A 186 -112.96 89.19 9.47
C GLU A 186 -112.38 89.86 8.20
N GLN A 187 -111.81 89.07 7.28
CA GLN A 187 -110.89 89.57 6.25
C GLN A 187 -111.52 89.92 4.89
N LYS A 188 -112.85 89.95 4.78
CA LYS A 188 -113.59 90.25 3.54
C LYS A 188 -113.70 91.76 3.21
N THR A 189 -113.37 92.65 4.14
CA THR A 189 -113.42 94.12 3.92
C THR A 189 -112.12 94.71 3.37
N THR A 190 -111.00 93.98 3.49
CA THR A 190 -109.66 94.36 3.00
C THR A 190 -109.44 94.14 1.50
N GLU A 191 -110.27 93.35 0.84
CA GLU A 191 -110.08 92.89 -0.56
C GLU A 191 -110.29 93.99 -1.62
N LYS A 192 -110.94 95.11 -1.27
CA LYS A 192 -111.18 96.21 -2.22
C LYS A 192 -109.96 97.11 -2.43
N VAL A 193 -108.97 97.06 -1.53
CA VAL A 193 -107.74 97.87 -1.62
C VAL A 193 -106.59 97.11 -2.29
N THR A 194 -106.64 95.77 -2.31
CA THR A 194 -105.58 94.89 -2.86
C THR A 194 -105.60 94.74 -4.37
N THR A 195 -106.75 94.91 -5.03
CA THR A 195 -106.89 94.77 -6.49
C THR A 195 -106.07 95.78 -7.30
N LEU A 196 -105.93 97.01 -6.81
CA LEU A 196 -105.14 98.06 -7.46
C LEU A 196 -103.62 97.90 -7.26
N LYS A 197 -103.17 97.29 -6.14
CA LYS A 197 -101.75 96.92 -5.93
C LYS A 197 -101.33 95.71 -6.77
N GLY A 198 -102.23 94.75 -6.99
CA GLY A 198 -101.92 93.48 -7.68
C GLY A 198 -101.47 93.62 -9.14
N VAL A 199 -101.91 94.66 -9.86
CA VAL A 199 -101.54 94.85 -11.28
C VAL A 199 -100.08 95.28 -11.44
N LEU A 200 -99.57 96.13 -10.55
CA LEU A 200 -98.18 96.60 -10.54
C LEU A 200 -97.22 95.54 -9.97
N GLU A 201 -97.64 94.85 -8.90
CA GLU A 201 -96.88 93.73 -8.32
C GLU A 201 -96.74 92.56 -9.30
N ASN A 202 -97.75 92.25 -10.12
CA ASN A 202 -97.66 91.18 -11.13
C ASN A 202 -96.57 91.44 -12.18
N LYS A 203 -96.38 92.69 -12.60
CA LYS A 203 -95.38 93.03 -13.63
C LYS A 203 -93.95 92.95 -13.08
N TYR A 204 -93.74 93.40 -11.85
CA TYR A 204 -92.48 93.26 -11.12
C TYR A 204 -92.18 91.78 -10.79
N ASN A 205 -93.18 91.02 -10.34
CA ASN A 205 -93.04 89.60 -10.02
C ASN A 205 -92.71 88.75 -11.25
N ASN A 206 -93.21 89.09 -12.44
CA ASN A 206 -92.85 88.36 -13.67
C ASN A 206 -91.38 88.56 -14.04
N MET A 207 -90.88 89.80 -14.04
CA MET A 207 -89.45 90.09 -14.30
C MET A 207 -88.53 89.44 -13.26
N TRP A 208 -88.93 89.47 -11.99
CA TRP A 208 -88.19 88.82 -10.90
C TRP A 208 -88.17 87.29 -11.05
N LYS A 209 -89.30 86.66 -11.40
CA LYS A 209 -89.39 85.22 -11.65
C LYS A 209 -88.53 84.80 -12.84
N GLU A 210 -88.54 85.55 -13.94
CA GLU A 210 -87.70 85.24 -15.11
C GLU A 210 -86.20 85.30 -14.78
N THR A 211 -85.76 86.34 -14.06
CA THR A 211 -84.36 86.51 -13.68
C THR A 211 -83.91 85.45 -12.66
N LYS A 212 -84.78 85.13 -11.69
CA LYS A 212 -84.53 84.09 -10.70
C LYS A 212 -84.49 82.70 -11.33
N ASN A 213 -85.42 82.38 -12.23
CA ASN A 213 -85.43 81.12 -12.95
C ASN A 213 -84.15 80.93 -13.80
N PHE A 214 -83.65 81.99 -14.45
CA PHE A 214 -82.39 81.91 -15.20
C PHE A 214 -81.18 81.62 -14.29
N ILE A 215 -81.12 82.26 -13.12
CA ILE A 215 -80.05 82.05 -12.13
C ILE A 215 -80.15 80.64 -11.53
N ASP A 216 -81.35 80.17 -11.21
CA ASP A 216 -81.58 78.84 -10.65
C ASP A 216 -81.25 77.76 -11.68
N GLU A 217 -81.65 77.90 -12.95
CA GLU A 217 -81.28 76.98 -14.03
C GLU A 217 -79.78 76.97 -14.35
N TYR A 218 -79.10 78.13 -14.25
CA TYR A 218 -77.66 78.23 -14.44
C TYR A 218 -76.92 77.57 -13.26
N ASN A 219 -77.35 77.82 -12.03
CA ASN A 219 -76.77 77.23 -10.82
C ASN A 219 -77.03 75.73 -10.71
N GLU A 220 -78.19 75.22 -11.16
CA GLU A 220 -78.46 73.78 -11.29
C GLU A 220 -77.49 73.14 -12.31
N ARG A 221 -77.37 73.73 -13.52
CA ARG A 221 -76.48 73.21 -14.58
C ARG A 221 -74.99 73.30 -14.24
N VAL A 222 -74.56 74.32 -13.50
CA VAL A 222 -73.17 74.48 -13.06
C VAL A 222 -72.92 73.72 -11.77
N GLY A 223 -73.91 73.57 -10.90
CA GLY A 223 -73.84 72.85 -9.64
C GLY A 223 -73.71 71.35 -9.81
N GLY A 224 -74.37 70.76 -10.82
CA GLY A 224 -74.16 69.35 -11.21
C GLY A 224 -72.72 69.11 -11.69
N ARG A 225 -72.28 69.87 -12.70
CA ARG A 225 -70.92 69.77 -13.26
C ARG A 225 -69.81 70.09 -12.26
N LYS A 226 -70.01 71.05 -11.34
CA LYS A 226 -69.06 71.33 -10.26
C LYS A 226 -68.93 70.17 -9.29
N ARG A 227 -70.04 69.51 -8.92
CA ARG A 227 -70.00 68.33 -8.04
C ARG A 227 -69.26 67.18 -8.70
N GLU A 228 -69.57 66.88 -9.96
CA GLU A 228 -68.87 65.86 -10.75
C GLU A 228 -67.37 66.15 -10.87
N TYR A 229 -67.00 67.38 -11.25
CA TYR A 229 -65.58 67.79 -11.32
C TYR A 229 -64.87 67.66 -9.97
N LYS A 230 -65.53 68.00 -8.86
CA LYS A 230 -64.92 67.94 -7.53
C LYS A 230 -64.65 66.49 -7.11
N VAL A 231 -65.60 65.58 -7.37
CA VAL A 231 -65.42 64.14 -7.12
C VAL A 231 -64.31 63.57 -7.99
N LEU A 232 -64.29 63.90 -9.30
CA LEU A 232 -63.21 63.46 -10.19
C LEU A 232 -61.84 64.02 -9.78
N LYS A 233 -61.79 65.26 -9.31
CA LYS A 233 -60.55 65.90 -8.84
C LYS A 233 -60.02 65.24 -7.57
N GLU A 234 -60.88 64.97 -6.60
CA GLU A 234 -60.50 64.25 -5.37
C GLU A 234 -59.99 62.83 -5.68
N GLN A 235 -60.60 62.14 -6.65
CA GLN A 235 -60.12 60.85 -7.15
C GLN A 235 -58.76 60.95 -7.85
N ASP A 236 -58.56 61.96 -8.71
CA ASP A 236 -57.29 62.18 -9.40
C ASP A 236 -56.16 62.54 -8.44
N ASP A 237 -56.42 63.44 -7.48
CA ASP A 237 -55.46 63.83 -6.44
C ASP A 237 -55.05 62.61 -5.58
N TYR A 238 -56.00 61.73 -5.25
CA TYR A 238 -55.73 60.47 -4.55
C TYR A 238 -54.86 59.51 -5.40
N LEU A 239 -55.21 59.33 -6.67
CA LEU A 239 -54.44 58.46 -7.59
C LEU A 239 -53.03 58.99 -7.82
N GLN A 240 -52.84 60.30 -7.97
CA GLN A 240 -51.51 60.91 -8.10
C GLN A 240 -50.66 60.69 -6.85
N ALA A 241 -51.23 60.86 -5.66
CA ALA A 241 -50.51 60.60 -4.41
C ALA A 241 -50.10 59.13 -4.27
N MET A 242 -50.99 58.20 -4.60
CA MET A 242 -50.70 56.76 -4.61
C MET A 242 -49.61 56.41 -5.63
N GLN A 243 -49.71 56.96 -6.85
CA GLN A 243 -48.74 56.73 -7.91
C GLN A 243 -47.34 57.25 -7.54
N ALA A 244 -47.24 58.40 -6.87
CA ALA A 244 -45.97 58.93 -6.37
C ALA A 244 -45.30 57.97 -5.37
N ILE A 245 -46.07 57.42 -4.43
CA ILE A 245 -45.59 56.43 -3.45
C ILE A 245 -45.11 55.14 -4.15
N ASP A 246 -45.85 54.67 -5.16
CA ASP A 246 -45.49 53.44 -5.86
C ASP A 246 -44.27 53.61 -6.77
N VAL A 247 -44.08 54.79 -7.38
CA VAL A 247 -42.85 55.13 -8.12
C VAL A 247 -41.62 55.12 -7.19
N GLU A 248 -41.75 55.67 -5.98
CA GLU A 248 -40.68 55.64 -4.98
C GLU A 248 -40.34 54.18 -4.57
N LYS A 249 -41.36 53.35 -4.31
CA LYS A 249 -41.15 51.92 -4.02
C LYS A 249 -40.47 51.19 -5.17
N MET A 250 -40.91 51.44 -6.41
CA MET A 250 -40.30 50.87 -7.62
C MET A 250 -38.82 51.25 -7.71
N PHE A 251 -38.47 52.51 -7.44
CA PHE A 251 -37.07 52.96 -7.47
C PHE A 251 -36.20 52.22 -6.44
N LYS A 252 -36.71 52.05 -5.20
CA LYS A 252 -36.04 51.29 -4.14
C LYS A 252 -35.85 49.82 -4.50
N LEU A 253 -36.85 49.20 -5.13
CA LEU A 253 -36.76 47.82 -5.60
C LEU A 253 -35.75 47.67 -6.74
N VAL A 254 -35.71 48.61 -7.70
CA VAL A 254 -34.75 48.60 -8.82
C VAL A 254 -33.30 48.77 -8.31
N GLU A 255 -33.08 49.70 -7.38
CA GLU A 255 -31.80 49.87 -6.66
C GLU A 255 -31.37 48.57 -5.97
N TYR A 256 -32.29 47.90 -5.30
CA TYR A 256 -32.03 46.63 -4.62
C TYR A 256 -31.68 45.51 -5.61
N ILE A 257 -32.44 45.38 -6.70
CA ILE A 257 -32.14 44.43 -7.79
C ILE A 257 -30.74 44.70 -8.36
N LYS A 258 -30.36 45.97 -8.57
CA LYS A 258 -29.02 46.34 -9.05
C LYS A 258 -27.92 45.90 -8.08
N LYS A 259 -28.12 46.09 -6.77
CA LYS A 259 -27.19 45.62 -5.73
C LYS A 259 -27.09 44.08 -5.72
N LEU A 260 -28.20 43.37 -5.84
CA LEU A 260 -28.22 41.91 -5.92
C LEU A 260 -27.51 41.40 -7.17
N ARG A 261 -27.75 42.00 -8.35
CA ARG A 261 -27.05 41.65 -9.59
C ARG A 261 -25.54 41.87 -9.48
N HIS A 262 -25.11 42.95 -8.85
CA HIS A 262 -23.69 43.19 -8.60
C HIS A 262 -23.09 42.13 -7.68
N LYS A 263 -23.74 41.82 -6.55
CA LYS A 263 -23.31 40.75 -5.64
C LYS A 263 -23.23 39.38 -6.34
N TYR A 264 -24.23 39.06 -7.15
CA TYR A 264 -24.24 37.83 -7.95
C TYR A 264 -23.02 37.77 -8.88
N LYS A 265 -22.75 38.84 -9.63
CA LYS A 265 -21.61 38.89 -10.56
C LYS A 265 -20.26 38.74 -9.85
N VAL A 266 -20.11 39.35 -8.67
CA VAL A 266 -18.90 39.18 -7.84
C VAL A 266 -18.77 37.73 -7.37
N LEU A 267 -19.84 37.14 -6.84
CA LEU A 267 -19.86 35.75 -6.41
C LEU A 267 -19.53 34.79 -7.58
N GLU A 268 -20.15 35.00 -8.74
CA GLU A 268 -19.91 34.24 -9.96
C GLU A 268 -18.44 34.30 -10.40
N SER A 269 -17.81 35.48 -10.35
CA SER A 269 -16.37 35.63 -10.62
C SER A 269 -15.52 34.87 -9.61
N THR A 270 -15.77 35.06 -8.31
CA THR A 270 -14.96 34.42 -7.25
C THR A 270 -15.08 32.89 -7.25
N ILE A 271 -16.28 32.37 -7.50
CA ILE A 271 -16.53 30.93 -7.62
C ILE A 271 -15.91 30.40 -8.93
N GLY A 272 -16.01 31.15 -10.03
CA GLY A 272 -15.37 30.81 -11.30
C GLY A 272 -13.85 30.70 -11.19
N GLU A 273 -13.21 31.66 -10.52
CA GLU A 273 -11.78 31.62 -10.18
C GLU A 273 -11.45 30.40 -9.32
N ARG A 274 -12.21 30.17 -8.25
CA ARG A 274 -12.02 29.00 -7.37
C ARG A 274 -12.14 27.67 -8.11
N ILE A 275 -13.11 27.55 -9.04
CA ILE A 275 -13.30 26.35 -9.86
C ILE A 275 -12.13 26.18 -10.82
N ASN A 276 -11.64 27.27 -11.43
CA ASN A 276 -10.47 27.23 -12.30
C ASN A 276 -9.20 26.80 -11.54
N ASP A 277 -9.00 27.30 -10.33
CA ASP A 277 -7.88 26.90 -9.48
C ASP A 277 -7.96 25.41 -9.13
N LEU A 278 -9.11 24.94 -8.65
CA LEU A 278 -9.32 23.52 -8.30
C LEU A 278 -9.17 22.59 -9.51
N THR A 279 -9.66 23.00 -10.68
CA THR A 279 -9.48 22.21 -11.91
C THR A 279 -8.03 22.23 -12.40
N GLY A 280 -7.29 23.32 -12.18
CA GLY A 280 -5.85 23.41 -12.40
C GLY A 280 -5.06 22.46 -11.49
N GLU A 281 -5.32 22.52 -10.19
CA GLU A 281 -4.71 21.61 -9.19
C GLU A 281 -5.02 20.15 -9.51
N HIS A 282 -6.28 19.83 -9.80
CA HIS A 282 -6.67 18.47 -10.17
C HIS A 282 -5.90 17.97 -11.39
N LYS A 283 -5.77 18.77 -12.46
CA LYS A 283 -4.98 18.40 -13.64
C LYS A 283 -3.51 18.18 -13.29
N PHE A 284 -2.91 19.07 -12.51
CA PHE A 284 -1.52 18.95 -12.09
C PHE A 284 -1.27 17.63 -11.32
N TYR A 285 -2.10 17.33 -10.32
CA TYR A 285 -1.98 16.09 -9.55
C TYR A 285 -2.28 14.84 -10.40
N PHE A 286 -3.24 14.94 -11.32
CA PHE A 286 -3.55 13.85 -12.24
C PHE A 286 -2.37 13.54 -13.17
N ASP A 287 -1.73 14.56 -13.73
CA ASP A 287 -0.55 14.40 -14.59
C ASP A 287 0.64 13.83 -13.82
N ALA A 288 0.88 14.30 -12.59
CA ALA A 288 1.91 13.76 -11.71
C ALA A 288 1.64 12.28 -11.36
N PHE A 289 0.39 11.93 -11.05
CA PHE A 289 -0.02 10.55 -10.80
C PHE A 289 0.19 9.66 -12.02
N MET A 290 -0.20 10.10 -13.22
CA MET A 290 -0.02 9.35 -14.45
C MET A 290 1.47 9.16 -14.80
N ALA A 291 2.30 10.18 -14.58
CA ALA A 291 3.75 10.08 -14.74
C ALA A 291 4.36 9.05 -13.78
N LEU A 292 3.96 9.08 -12.51
CA LEU A 292 4.42 8.11 -11.51
C LEU A 292 3.96 6.70 -11.85
N LYS A 293 2.70 6.52 -12.27
CA LYS A 293 2.16 5.24 -12.70
C LYS A 293 2.95 4.66 -13.87
N LYS A 294 3.26 5.48 -14.89
CA LYS A 294 4.08 5.06 -16.03
C LYS A 294 5.49 4.64 -15.59
N LYS A 295 6.10 5.36 -14.65
CA LYS A 295 7.41 4.99 -14.08
C LYS A 295 7.34 3.65 -13.36
N LEU A 296 6.33 3.45 -12.51
CA LEU A 296 6.13 2.20 -11.77
C LEU A 296 5.90 0.99 -12.70
N GLU A 297 5.17 1.17 -13.80
CA GLU A 297 4.99 0.12 -14.81
C GLU A 297 6.32 -0.24 -15.51
N LEU A 298 7.18 0.74 -15.76
CA LEU A 298 8.49 0.54 -16.37
C LEU A 298 9.44 -0.17 -15.39
N ASP A 299 9.50 0.29 -14.14
CA ASP A 299 10.30 -0.34 -13.09
C ASP A 299 9.86 -1.79 -12.86
N ARG A 300 8.55 -2.06 -12.81
CA ARG A 300 8.02 -3.42 -12.67
C ARG A 300 8.41 -4.35 -13.82
N LYS A 301 8.46 -3.83 -15.06
CA LYS A 301 8.95 -4.61 -16.23
C LYS A 301 10.44 -4.93 -16.08
N LYS A 302 11.24 -3.93 -15.69
CA LYS A 302 12.68 -4.09 -15.49
C LYS A 302 12.99 -5.11 -14.39
N ASP A 303 12.28 -5.03 -13.26
CA ASP A 303 12.43 -5.98 -12.16
C ASP A 303 12.07 -7.41 -12.60
N PHE A 304 11.00 -7.55 -13.38
CA PHE A 304 10.59 -8.84 -13.93
C PHE A 304 11.66 -9.42 -14.88
N GLU A 305 12.23 -8.60 -15.76
CA GLU A 305 13.33 -9.01 -16.65
C GLU A 305 14.56 -9.45 -15.87
N GLN A 306 14.99 -8.66 -14.88
CA GLN A 306 16.14 -8.98 -14.02
C GLN A 306 15.91 -10.28 -13.24
N LEU A 307 14.72 -10.46 -12.68
CA LEU A 307 14.36 -11.68 -11.95
C LEU A 307 14.31 -12.90 -12.86
N THR A 308 13.86 -12.74 -14.10
CA THR A 308 13.88 -13.80 -15.12
C THR A 308 15.31 -14.21 -15.45
N VAL A 309 16.21 -13.25 -15.70
CA VAL A 309 17.63 -13.53 -15.97
C VAL A 309 18.28 -14.25 -14.77
N LEU A 310 18.06 -13.75 -13.56
CA LEU A 310 18.59 -14.36 -12.33
C LEU A 310 18.08 -15.79 -12.15
N ALA A 311 16.79 -16.04 -12.39
CA ALA A 311 16.19 -17.37 -12.29
C ALA A 311 16.75 -18.34 -13.34
N LEU A 312 16.98 -17.87 -14.57
CA LEU A 312 17.59 -18.68 -15.62
C LEU A 312 19.03 -19.06 -15.26
N ASP A 313 19.84 -18.10 -14.82
CA ASP A 313 21.24 -18.35 -14.47
C ASP A 313 21.37 -19.20 -13.21
N PHE A 314 20.53 -18.98 -12.21
CA PHE A 314 20.44 -19.85 -11.03
C PHE A 314 20.12 -21.30 -11.43
N ASN A 315 19.16 -21.50 -12.33
CA ASN A 315 18.83 -22.85 -12.81
C ASN A 315 19.98 -23.49 -13.60
N LYS A 316 20.70 -22.73 -14.44
CA LYS A 316 21.92 -23.23 -15.13
C LYS A 316 23.01 -23.64 -14.14
N ILE A 317 23.28 -22.82 -13.13
CA ILE A 317 24.27 -23.13 -12.10
C ILE A 317 23.83 -24.36 -11.30
N LYS A 318 22.55 -24.44 -10.95
CA LYS A 318 21.98 -25.58 -10.23
C LYS A 318 22.10 -26.89 -11.03
N THR A 319 21.81 -26.88 -12.33
CA THR A 319 21.97 -28.09 -13.17
C THR A 319 23.44 -28.47 -13.32
N TYR A 320 24.34 -27.49 -13.48
CA TYR A 320 25.78 -27.73 -13.52
C TYR A 320 26.28 -28.35 -12.21
N LEU A 321 25.92 -27.79 -11.05
CA LEU A 321 26.31 -28.31 -9.74
C LEU A 321 25.75 -29.72 -9.51
N LYS A 322 24.49 -29.98 -9.89
CA LYS A 322 23.92 -31.33 -9.84
C LYS A 322 24.71 -32.32 -10.70
N ALA A 323 25.08 -31.94 -11.93
CA ALA A 323 25.88 -32.79 -12.79
C ALA A 323 27.27 -33.04 -12.21
N ALA A 324 27.90 -32.04 -11.58
CA ALA A 324 29.18 -32.19 -10.89
C ALA A 324 29.07 -33.16 -9.69
N VAL A 325 27.98 -33.08 -8.91
CA VAL A 325 27.71 -34.01 -7.81
C VAL A 325 27.55 -35.44 -8.32
N VAL A 326 26.82 -35.66 -9.43
CA VAL A 326 26.65 -37.00 -10.03
C VAL A 326 27.99 -37.56 -10.54
N LYS A 327 28.82 -36.74 -11.18
CA LYS A 327 30.17 -37.17 -11.60
C LYS A 327 31.03 -37.50 -10.38
N GLY A 328 30.97 -36.68 -9.34
CA GLY A 328 31.68 -36.91 -8.08
C GLY A 328 31.24 -38.20 -7.38
N SER A 329 29.93 -38.45 -7.28
CA SER A 329 29.40 -39.68 -6.69
C SER A 329 29.81 -40.90 -7.49
N HIS A 330 29.76 -40.83 -8.83
CA HIS A 330 30.20 -41.94 -9.68
C HIS A 330 31.70 -42.23 -9.52
N ILE A 331 32.55 -41.20 -9.40
CA ILE A 331 33.99 -41.38 -9.12
C ILE A 331 34.18 -42.03 -7.74
N LEU A 332 33.42 -41.63 -6.72
CA LEU A 332 33.50 -42.24 -5.39
C LEU A 332 33.02 -43.70 -5.38
N GLU A 333 31.93 -44.00 -6.09
CA GLU A 333 31.43 -45.37 -6.29
C GLU A 333 32.47 -46.24 -7.00
N LEU A 334 33.03 -45.78 -8.13
CA LEU A 334 34.13 -46.47 -8.81
C LEU A 334 35.36 -46.64 -7.91
N ALA A 335 35.76 -45.61 -7.17
CA ALA A 335 36.88 -45.71 -6.26
C ALA A 335 36.60 -46.74 -5.15
N SER A 336 35.37 -46.82 -4.65
CA SER A 336 34.97 -47.81 -3.65
C SER A 336 34.97 -49.24 -4.18
N THR A 337 34.49 -49.47 -5.41
CA THR A 337 34.50 -50.80 -6.05
C THR A 337 35.91 -51.22 -6.41
N CYS A 338 36.72 -50.32 -6.98
CA CYS A 338 38.15 -50.57 -7.21
C CYS A 338 38.88 -50.88 -5.90
N ARG A 339 38.60 -50.14 -4.82
CA ARG A 339 39.19 -50.39 -3.50
C ARG A 339 38.85 -51.77 -2.95
N GLN A 340 37.74 -52.41 -3.32
CA GLN A 340 37.46 -53.77 -2.89
C GLN A 340 38.49 -54.78 -3.43
N LEU A 341 38.94 -54.58 -4.67
CA LEU A 341 39.89 -55.44 -5.39
C LEU A 341 41.37 -55.23 -4.98
N GLU A 342 41.66 -54.17 -4.24
CA GLU A 342 43.01 -53.88 -3.75
C GLU A 342 43.42 -54.84 -2.63
N THR A 343 44.72 -55.18 -2.59
CA THR A 343 45.31 -56.02 -1.54
C THR A 343 45.31 -55.30 -0.19
N LEU A 344 45.49 -56.05 0.91
CA LEU A 344 45.55 -55.44 2.25
C LEU A 344 46.74 -54.48 2.38
N GLU A 345 47.88 -54.79 1.74
CA GLU A 345 49.06 -53.92 1.73
C GLU A 345 48.77 -52.58 1.04
N GLU A 346 48.12 -52.61 -0.13
CA GLU A 346 47.73 -51.41 -0.88
C GLU A 346 46.60 -50.60 -0.21
N LYS A 347 45.78 -51.23 0.65
CA LYS A 347 44.74 -50.54 1.44
C LYS A 347 45.31 -49.81 2.64
N ILE A 348 46.35 -50.37 3.26
CA ILE A 348 47.04 -49.81 4.44
C ILE A 348 48.04 -48.74 4.02
N LEU A 349 48.74 -48.96 2.90
CA LEU A 349 49.68 -48.01 2.32
C LEU A 349 49.32 -47.68 0.85
N PRO A 350 48.29 -46.85 0.61
CA PRO A 350 47.80 -46.55 -0.74
C PRO A 350 48.78 -45.78 -1.62
N PHE A 351 49.71 -45.05 -1.01
CA PHE A 351 50.69 -44.25 -1.71
C PHE A 351 52.08 -44.71 -1.28
N PRO A 352 53.01 -44.93 -2.23
CA PRO A 352 54.36 -45.30 -1.88
C PRO A 352 55.03 -44.23 -1.03
N VAL A 353 55.82 -44.69 -0.05
CA VAL A 353 56.71 -43.81 0.71
C VAL A 353 57.64 -43.12 -0.30
N PRO A 354 57.78 -41.78 -0.26
CA PRO A 354 58.68 -41.07 -1.16
C PRO A 354 60.09 -41.64 -0.99
N LEU A 355 60.65 -42.22 -2.06
CA LEU A 355 62.05 -42.57 -2.07
C LEU A 355 62.88 -41.28 -1.93
N PRO A 356 64.04 -41.32 -1.25
CA PRO A 356 64.97 -40.19 -1.22
C PRO A 356 65.27 -39.70 -2.64
N ASP A 357 65.40 -38.39 -2.81
CA ASP A 357 65.49 -37.60 -4.07
C ASP A 357 66.52 -38.09 -5.11
N GLU A 358 67.35 -39.09 -4.81
CA GLU A 358 68.41 -39.59 -5.69
C GLU A 358 67.93 -40.66 -6.70
N ALA A 359 66.77 -41.29 -6.49
CA ALA A 359 66.24 -42.33 -7.39
C ALA A 359 65.31 -41.83 -8.51
N LEU A 360 64.90 -40.55 -8.49
CA LEU A 360 63.93 -39.97 -9.45
C LEU A 360 64.58 -39.24 -10.64
N LYS A 361 65.84 -39.55 -10.96
CA LYS A 361 66.49 -39.13 -12.21
C LYS A 361 66.20 -40.08 -13.37
N TYR A 362 64.96 -40.51 -13.55
CA TYR A 362 64.50 -40.89 -14.89
C TYR A 362 63.80 -39.67 -15.47
N LYS A 363 64.33 -39.17 -16.59
CA LYS A 363 63.70 -38.10 -17.37
C LYS A 363 62.26 -38.52 -17.66
N LEU A 364 61.29 -37.97 -16.93
CA LEU A 364 59.91 -37.94 -17.41
C LEU A 364 59.98 -37.27 -18.78
N PRO A 365 59.57 -37.94 -19.86
CA PRO A 365 59.48 -37.27 -21.15
C PRO A 365 58.54 -36.09 -20.96
N ASP A 366 58.92 -34.94 -21.53
CA ASP A 366 58.18 -33.70 -21.49
C ASP A 366 56.89 -33.89 -22.30
N ILE A 367 55.94 -34.57 -21.69
CA ILE A 367 54.65 -34.88 -22.27
C ILE A 367 53.71 -33.84 -21.69
N ASP A 368 53.63 -32.70 -22.38
CA ASP A 368 52.51 -31.77 -22.32
C ASP A 368 51.26 -32.41 -22.96
N SER A 369 50.95 -33.66 -22.59
CA SER A 369 49.67 -34.28 -22.87
C SER A 369 48.71 -33.86 -21.75
N PRO A 370 47.54 -33.31 -22.10
CA PRO A 370 46.54 -32.84 -21.12
C PRO A 370 46.01 -33.94 -20.18
N MET A 371 46.46 -35.18 -20.37
CA MET A 371 46.10 -36.35 -19.60
C MET A 371 46.83 -36.45 -18.24
N TYR A 372 48.03 -35.87 -18.11
CA TYR A 372 48.82 -35.94 -16.88
C TYR A 372 48.71 -34.67 -16.04
N ASN A 373 47.63 -34.55 -15.29
CA ASN A 373 47.52 -33.51 -14.27
C ASN A 373 48.49 -33.81 -13.13
N LYS A 374 49.47 -32.92 -12.88
CA LYS A 374 50.44 -33.06 -11.77
C LYS A 374 49.78 -33.28 -10.40
N ARG A 375 48.53 -32.85 -10.22
CA ARG A 375 47.74 -33.08 -8.99
C ARG A 375 47.35 -34.55 -8.77
N LEU A 376 47.33 -35.36 -9.83
CA LEU A 376 47.04 -36.80 -9.79
C LEU A 376 48.31 -37.66 -9.82
N PHE A 377 49.50 -37.06 -9.62
CA PHE A 377 50.77 -37.78 -9.69
C PHE A 377 50.81 -39.03 -8.78
N LEU A 378 50.35 -38.90 -7.52
CA LEU A 378 50.30 -40.01 -6.57
C LEU A 378 49.31 -41.11 -6.99
N PHE A 379 48.20 -40.74 -7.64
CA PHE A 379 47.24 -41.70 -8.19
C PHE A 379 47.89 -42.49 -9.34
N TRP A 380 48.56 -41.81 -10.27
CA TRP A 380 49.25 -42.47 -11.37
C TRP A 380 50.42 -43.34 -10.91
N GLN A 381 51.14 -42.92 -9.88
CA GLN A 381 52.20 -43.73 -9.28
C GLN A 381 51.63 -45.03 -8.69
N ARG A 382 50.48 -44.96 -8.02
CA ARG A 382 49.75 -46.13 -7.51
C ARG A 382 49.30 -47.05 -8.65
N VAL A 383 48.73 -46.51 -9.72
CA VAL A 383 48.36 -47.29 -10.92
C VAL A 383 49.57 -48.01 -11.51
N GLY A 384 50.72 -47.32 -11.63
CA GLY A 384 51.95 -47.92 -12.14
C GLY A 384 52.48 -49.09 -11.29
N GLN A 385 52.32 -49.05 -9.97
CA GLN A 385 52.69 -50.16 -9.08
C GLN A 385 51.79 -51.38 -9.27
N VAL A 386 50.48 -51.17 -9.43
CA VAL A 386 49.53 -52.24 -9.72
C VAL A 386 49.82 -52.84 -11.10
N ASP A 387 50.11 -52.02 -12.10
CA ASP A 387 50.48 -52.49 -13.43
C ASP A 387 51.77 -53.33 -13.41
N ALA A 388 52.81 -52.90 -12.67
CA ALA A 388 54.03 -53.68 -12.48
C ALA A 388 53.76 -55.04 -11.81
N SER A 389 52.91 -55.05 -10.79
CA SER A 389 52.49 -56.28 -10.10
C SER A 389 51.70 -57.20 -11.02
N ARG A 390 50.80 -56.64 -11.86
CA ARG A 390 50.07 -57.39 -12.89
C ARG A 390 51.02 -58.01 -13.91
N TYR A 391 52.03 -57.26 -14.37
CA TYR A 391 53.03 -57.80 -15.31
C TYR A 391 53.82 -58.96 -14.70
N ALA A 392 54.27 -58.84 -13.46
CA ALA A 392 54.99 -59.92 -12.77
C ALA A 392 54.13 -61.19 -12.62
N ILE A 393 52.87 -61.05 -12.19
CA ILE A 393 51.93 -62.19 -12.10
C ILE A 393 51.71 -62.82 -13.48
N ASN A 394 51.58 -62.01 -14.53
CA ASN A 394 51.35 -62.53 -15.87
C ASN A 394 52.59 -63.27 -16.40
N GLU A 395 53.79 -62.79 -16.12
CA GLU A 395 55.05 -63.46 -16.46
C GLU A 395 55.18 -64.80 -15.74
N GLU A 396 54.89 -64.86 -14.43
CA GLU A 396 54.83 -66.12 -13.69
C GLU A 396 53.75 -67.07 -14.23
N CYS A 397 52.58 -66.54 -14.61
CA CYS A 397 51.50 -67.33 -15.18
C CYS A 397 51.92 -67.94 -16.53
N GLU A 398 52.55 -67.17 -17.42
CA GLU A 398 53.09 -67.69 -18.68
C GLU A 398 54.23 -68.70 -18.44
N PHE A 399 55.11 -68.46 -17.47
CA PHE A 399 56.13 -69.42 -17.08
C PHE A 399 55.52 -70.74 -16.58
N LEU A 400 54.53 -70.68 -15.69
CA LEU A 400 53.83 -71.84 -15.16
C LEU A 400 53.03 -72.59 -16.25
N LYS A 401 52.46 -71.88 -17.23
CA LYS A 401 51.84 -72.52 -18.41
C LYS A 401 52.87 -73.30 -19.22
N LEU A 402 54.04 -72.69 -19.50
CA LEU A 402 55.13 -73.35 -20.21
C LEU A 402 55.66 -74.57 -19.44
N GLU A 403 55.83 -74.45 -18.13
CA GLU A 403 56.25 -75.57 -17.28
C GLU A 403 55.20 -76.68 -17.24
N ASN A 404 53.90 -76.33 -17.18
CA ASN A 404 52.81 -77.28 -17.27
C ASN A 404 52.80 -78.02 -18.62
N GLU A 405 53.03 -77.30 -19.73
CA GLU A 405 53.19 -77.91 -21.06
C GLU A 405 54.38 -78.88 -21.08
N ILE A 406 55.53 -78.51 -20.51
CA ILE A 406 56.70 -79.37 -20.40
C ILE A 406 56.40 -80.60 -19.52
N LEU A 407 55.68 -80.44 -18.41
CA LEU A 407 55.26 -81.54 -17.55
C LEU A 407 54.26 -82.47 -18.25
N ARG A 408 53.30 -81.92 -19.00
CA ARG A 408 52.39 -82.69 -19.87
C ARG A 408 53.17 -83.49 -20.91
N LEU A 409 54.18 -82.90 -21.54
CA LEU A 409 55.07 -83.59 -22.49
C LEU A 409 55.92 -84.68 -21.82
N LYS A 410 56.42 -84.44 -20.60
CA LYS A 410 57.17 -85.44 -19.81
C LYS A 410 56.28 -86.59 -19.35
N ILE A 411 55.05 -86.32 -18.92
CA ILE A 411 54.04 -87.34 -18.61
C ILE A 411 53.72 -88.13 -19.88
N HIS A 412 53.51 -87.46 -21.02
CA HIS A 412 53.29 -88.12 -22.30
C HIS A 412 54.46 -89.04 -22.70
N LYS A 413 55.72 -88.59 -22.55
CA LYS A 413 56.92 -89.42 -22.74
C LYS A 413 57.03 -90.58 -21.74
N PHE A 414 56.71 -90.35 -20.46
CA PHE A 414 56.71 -91.40 -19.44
C PHE A 414 55.66 -92.48 -19.73
N CYS A 415 54.46 -92.09 -20.16
CA CYS A 415 53.44 -93.00 -20.66
C CYS A 415 53.93 -93.78 -21.90
N MET A 416 54.66 -93.14 -22.82
CA MET A 416 55.30 -93.84 -23.95
C MET A 416 56.41 -94.83 -23.52
N CYS A 417 57.18 -94.52 -22.47
CA CYS A 417 58.18 -95.43 -21.92
C CYS A 417 57.57 -96.59 -21.12
N LEU A 418 56.41 -96.40 -20.48
CA LEU A 418 55.61 -97.49 -19.89
C LEU A 418 55.06 -98.44 -20.96
N SER A 419 54.79 -97.94 -22.17
CA SER A 419 54.50 -98.79 -23.33
C SER A 419 55.73 -99.44 -23.99
N CYS A 420 56.94 -99.27 -23.45
CA CYS A 420 58.16 -99.87 -24.01
C CYS A 420 58.76 -100.96 -23.09
N LYS A 421 58.11 -102.12 -23.07
CA LYS A 421 58.77 -103.43 -22.88
C LYS A 421 58.42 -104.33 -24.07
N ARG A 422 59.49 -104.79 -24.73
CA ARG A 422 59.63 -105.69 -25.91
C ARG A 422 59.23 -105.10 -27.26
N GLY A 423 60.23 -104.61 -28.00
CA GLY A 423 60.21 -104.65 -29.47
C GLY A 423 60.56 -106.05 -30.00
N PRO A 424 60.87 -106.21 -31.30
CA PRO A 424 60.70 -105.29 -32.43
C PRO A 424 59.98 -106.00 -33.60
N LEU A 425 60.14 -105.48 -34.83
CA LEU A 425 59.81 -106.00 -36.18
C LEU A 425 58.64 -105.19 -36.80
N ILE A 426 58.77 -104.43 -37.91
CA ILE A 426 59.68 -104.55 -39.05
C ILE A 426 59.86 -103.19 -39.76
N THR A 427 61.07 -103.07 -40.29
CA THR A 427 61.69 -102.16 -41.26
C THR A 427 60.85 -101.59 -42.43
N TYR A 428 61.23 -100.35 -42.78
CA TYR A 428 61.46 -99.79 -44.12
C TYR A 428 60.34 -99.79 -45.18
N GLY A 429 60.03 -98.59 -45.66
CA GLY A 429 59.27 -98.32 -46.88
C GLY A 429 59.51 -96.87 -47.32
N ASP A 430 60.63 -96.68 -48.03
CA ASP A 430 61.01 -95.47 -48.74
C ASP A 430 60.03 -95.13 -49.88
N ASN A 431 60.17 -93.89 -50.39
CA ASN A 431 59.58 -93.27 -51.59
C ASN A 431 58.30 -92.44 -51.35
N THR A 432 58.15 -91.21 -51.84
CA THR A 432 58.94 -90.42 -52.79
C THR A 432 58.43 -88.97 -52.79
N LYS A 433 59.38 -88.04 -52.74
CA LYS A 433 59.56 -86.86 -53.63
C LYS A 433 58.38 -85.91 -53.96
N LYS A 434 58.67 -84.65 -53.63
CA LYS A 434 58.60 -83.42 -54.46
C LYS A 434 57.20 -82.83 -54.74
N ASN A 435 56.71 -81.95 -53.87
CA ASN A 435 56.94 -80.50 -53.87
C ASN A 435 56.48 -79.91 -52.53
#